data_AF-A0A7R9GWA8-F1
#
_entry.id   AF-A0A7R9GWA8-F1
#
_cell.length_a   1.000
_cell.length_b   1.000
_cell.length_c   1.000
_cell.angle_alpha   90.00
_cell.angle_beta   90.00
_cell.angle_gamma   90.00
#
_symmetry.space_group_name_H-M   'P 1'
#
loop_
_entity.id
_entity.type
_entity.pdbx_description
1 polymer ?
#
loop_
_entity_poly.entity_id
_entity_poly.type
_entity_poly.pdbx_seq_one_letter_code
_entity_poly.pdbx_strand_id
1 'polypeptide(L)'
;MLHPGGVRLQLRRKDCTGSLALVDAFGAVWIAGWKQREHPMLYNALHIGDQVLSTAGIMVQSAADAQKLIRGATSLYVEFIIRRVPFGRVFAIRRDTEGQSLGIIQEGNTAEIRDIVSGSPAARHGLSPRAQTCDGLSLTNWVLTEINGRPLNLFFKDAEVRDRLNAVGREISILVQPFDLVRHLKKQLKAIRGTLRGGNRGLLVLWYRAWDLKRPIHSHVQPTHQPGFPSEDLIDIVTTVALVRYSLILHLEVFGSFT
;
A
#
# COMPACT_ATOMS: atom_id res chain seq x y z
N MET A 1 -18.67 -8.54 -2.28
CA MET A 1 -18.77 -9.98 -1.96
C MET A 1 -17.36 -10.52 -1.74
N LEU A 2 -17.02 -10.96 -0.53
CA LEU A 2 -15.76 -11.66 -0.27
C LEU A 2 -15.82 -13.04 -0.94
N HIS A 3 -14.81 -13.37 -1.74
CA HIS A 3 -14.62 -14.72 -2.25
C HIS A 3 -13.98 -15.55 -1.13
N PRO A 4 -14.31 -16.83 -0.93
CA PRO A 4 -13.76 -17.64 0.17
C PRO A 4 -12.22 -17.75 0.14
N GLY A 5 -11.58 -17.48 -1.01
CA GLY A 5 -10.12 -17.38 -1.15
C GLY A 5 -9.52 -15.97 -1.00
N GLY A 6 -10.32 -14.90 -0.99
CA GLY A 6 -9.83 -13.51 -0.96
C GLY A 6 -10.80 -12.45 -1.49
N VAL A 7 -10.27 -11.27 -1.86
CA VAL A 7 -11.01 -10.17 -2.47
C VAL A 7 -11.02 -10.32 -3.98
N ARG A 8 -12.21 -10.29 -4.59
CA ARG A 8 -12.38 -10.23 -6.05
C ARG A 8 -12.28 -8.78 -6.52
N LEU A 9 -11.38 -8.52 -7.46
CA LEU A 9 -11.23 -7.22 -8.13
C LEU A 9 -11.55 -7.36 -9.62
N GLN A 10 -12.19 -6.32 -10.17
CA GLN A 10 -12.41 -6.18 -11.61
C GLN A 10 -11.65 -4.94 -12.06
N LEU A 11 -10.51 -5.15 -12.72
CA LEU A 11 -9.64 -4.05 -13.15
C LEU A 11 -9.68 -3.94 -14.66
N ARG A 12 -9.70 -2.71 -15.20
CA ARG A 12 -9.66 -2.51 -16.64
C ARG A 12 -8.36 -3.08 -17.20
N ARG A 13 -8.47 -3.93 -18.22
CA ARG A 13 -7.33 -4.62 -18.82
C ARG A 13 -6.22 -3.67 -19.25
N LYS A 14 -6.60 -2.53 -19.85
CA LYS A 14 -5.67 -1.50 -20.30
C LYS A 14 -4.86 -0.87 -19.16
N ASP A 15 -5.44 -0.81 -17.96
CA ASP A 15 -4.80 -0.20 -16.79
C ASP A 15 -3.87 -1.19 -16.10
N CYS A 16 -4.07 -2.50 -16.31
CA CYS A 16 -3.18 -3.54 -15.80
C CYS A 16 -1.98 -3.81 -16.72
N THR A 17 -2.22 -3.81 -18.04
CA THR A 17 -1.26 -4.27 -19.06
C THR A 17 -0.01 -3.40 -19.07
N GLY A 18 1.13 -3.96 -18.64
CA GLY A 18 2.41 -3.24 -18.62
C GLY A 18 2.54 -2.18 -17.51
N SER A 19 1.54 -2.09 -16.63
CA SER A 19 1.46 -1.06 -15.59
C SER A 19 1.52 -1.63 -14.18
N LEU A 20 1.24 -2.92 -13.99
CA LEU A 20 1.44 -3.64 -12.73
C LEU A 20 2.84 -4.24 -12.63
N ALA A 21 3.48 -4.06 -11.48
CA ALA A 21 4.70 -4.77 -11.12
C ALA A 21 4.33 -5.98 -10.25
N LEU A 22 4.31 -7.14 -10.90
CA LEU A 22 4.12 -8.45 -10.28
C LEU A 22 5.48 -9.10 -10.04
N VAL A 23 5.65 -9.74 -8.89
CA VAL A 23 6.91 -10.41 -8.52
C VAL A 23 6.65 -11.77 -7.89
N ASP A 24 7.59 -12.69 -8.08
CA ASP A 24 7.59 -14.00 -7.44
C ASP A 24 8.40 -13.97 -6.15
N ALA A 25 7.75 -14.29 -5.03
CA ALA A 25 8.39 -14.39 -3.72
C ALA A 25 7.65 -15.39 -2.84
N PHE A 26 8.35 -16.11 -1.96
CA PHE A 26 7.75 -17.04 -1.00
C PHE A 26 6.74 -18.03 -1.64
N GLY A 27 7.05 -18.54 -2.84
CA GLY A 27 6.19 -19.48 -3.57
C GLY A 27 4.87 -18.90 -4.07
N ALA A 28 4.74 -17.57 -4.14
CA ALA A 28 3.52 -16.90 -4.59
C ALA A 28 3.81 -15.66 -5.45
N VAL A 29 2.75 -15.14 -6.09
CA VAL A 29 2.78 -13.92 -6.90
C VAL A 29 2.27 -12.74 -6.09
N TRP A 30 3.01 -11.63 -6.11
CA TRP A 30 2.73 -10.45 -5.29
C TRP A 30 2.62 -9.17 -6.12
N ILE A 31 1.74 -8.27 -5.70
CA ILE A 31 1.74 -6.87 -6.17
C ILE A 31 2.85 -6.12 -5.43
N ALA A 32 3.86 -5.68 -6.17
CA ALA A 32 4.97 -4.90 -5.60
C ALA A 32 4.94 -3.42 -6.01
N GLY A 33 4.04 -3.03 -6.91
CA GLY A 33 3.80 -1.65 -7.29
C GLY A 33 3.05 -1.52 -8.61
N TRP A 34 2.83 -0.29 -9.04
CA TRP A 34 2.22 0.04 -10.31
C TRP A 34 2.65 1.43 -10.77
N LYS A 35 2.40 1.75 -12.04
CA LYS A 35 2.62 3.10 -12.58
C LYS A 35 1.57 4.08 -12.05
N GLN A 36 1.74 4.54 -10.81
CA GLN A 36 0.75 5.32 -10.09
C GLN A 36 0.34 6.63 -10.77
N ARG A 37 1.25 7.31 -11.50
CA ARG A 37 0.90 8.54 -12.25
C ARG A 37 0.02 8.26 -13.47
N GLU A 38 0.35 7.21 -14.22
CA GLU A 38 -0.40 6.85 -15.44
C GLU A 38 -1.74 6.21 -15.08
N HIS A 39 -1.79 5.47 -13.98
CA HIS A 39 -2.95 4.70 -13.57
C HIS A 39 -3.30 4.94 -12.08
N PRO A 40 -3.75 6.15 -11.72
CA PRO A 40 -4.03 6.49 -10.32
C PRO A 40 -5.13 5.60 -9.73
N MET A 41 -6.19 5.25 -10.46
CA MET A 41 -7.27 4.41 -9.89
C MET A 41 -6.80 3.06 -9.33
N LEU A 42 -5.63 2.55 -9.74
CA LEU A 42 -5.06 1.34 -9.16
C LEU A 42 -4.71 1.48 -7.68
N TYR A 43 -4.38 2.69 -7.20
CA TYR A 43 -4.15 2.92 -5.76
C TYR A 43 -5.40 2.67 -4.92
N ASN A 44 -6.60 2.82 -5.49
CA ASN A 44 -7.84 2.54 -4.78
C ASN A 44 -8.15 1.03 -4.69
N ALA A 45 -7.52 0.21 -5.54
CA ALA A 45 -7.84 -1.20 -5.68
C ALA A 45 -6.74 -2.14 -5.16
N LEU A 46 -5.48 -1.70 -5.24
CA LEU A 46 -4.30 -2.52 -4.99
C LEU A 46 -3.47 -1.94 -3.84
N HIS A 47 -2.87 -2.83 -3.06
CA HIS A 47 -1.93 -2.52 -2.00
C HIS A 47 -0.62 -3.23 -2.33
N ILE A 48 0.51 -2.65 -1.92
CA ILE A 48 1.79 -3.37 -1.97
C ILE A 48 1.70 -4.55 -1.01
N GLY A 49 2.13 -5.74 -1.44
CA GLY A 49 2.03 -6.96 -0.63
C GLY A 49 0.72 -7.70 -0.77
N ASP A 50 -0.18 -7.28 -1.67
CA ASP A 50 -1.29 -8.13 -2.12
C ASP A 50 -0.76 -9.42 -2.77
N GLN A 51 -1.30 -10.56 -2.35
CA GLN A 51 -1.00 -11.85 -2.97
C GLN A 51 -2.03 -12.16 -4.05
N VAL A 52 -1.58 -12.35 -5.29
CA VAL A 52 -2.44 -12.71 -6.42
C VAL A 52 -2.62 -14.22 -6.43
N LEU A 53 -3.87 -14.67 -6.31
CA LEU A 53 -4.23 -16.10 -6.35
C LEU A 53 -4.63 -16.52 -7.77
N SER A 54 -5.46 -15.73 -8.42
CA SER A 54 -5.87 -15.98 -9.81
C SER A 54 -6.02 -14.69 -10.60
N THR A 55 -5.87 -14.82 -11.92
CA THR A 55 -6.05 -13.77 -12.92
C THR A 55 -6.92 -14.33 -14.04
N ALA A 56 -7.96 -13.59 -14.46
CA ALA A 56 -8.90 -14.02 -15.49
C ALA A 56 -9.50 -15.42 -15.22
N GLY A 57 -9.81 -15.72 -13.95
CA GLY A 57 -10.36 -17.02 -13.53
C GLY A 57 -9.34 -18.16 -13.45
N ILE A 58 -8.08 -17.93 -13.78
CA ILE A 58 -7.02 -18.96 -13.81
C ILE A 58 -6.04 -18.72 -12.66
N MET A 59 -5.77 -19.77 -11.88
CA MET A 59 -4.78 -19.73 -10.79
C MET A 59 -3.38 -19.40 -11.35
N VAL A 60 -2.69 -18.45 -10.72
CA VAL A 60 -1.36 -18.03 -11.16
C VAL A 60 -0.27 -18.76 -10.39
N GLN A 61 0.73 -19.25 -11.10
CA GLN A 61 1.91 -19.91 -10.51
C GLN A 61 3.15 -19.00 -10.55
N SER A 62 3.17 -18.03 -11.47
CA SER A 62 4.25 -17.05 -11.60
C SER A 62 3.74 -15.68 -12.02
N ALA A 63 4.53 -14.64 -11.76
CA ALA A 63 4.31 -13.28 -12.22
C ALA A 63 4.26 -13.21 -13.76
N ALA A 64 5.07 -14.02 -14.44
CA ALA A 64 5.06 -14.11 -15.90
C ALA A 64 3.74 -14.66 -16.43
N ASP A 65 3.18 -15.70 -15.79
CA ASP A 65 1.89 -16.28 -16.16
C ASP A 65 0.76 -15.28 -15.94
N ALA A 66 0.75 -14.61 -14.79
CA ALA A 66 -0.21 -13.55 -14.50
C ALA A 66 -0.18 -12.45 -15.58
N GLN A 67 1.01 -12.00 -15.97
CA GLN A 67 1.18 -11.01 -17.04
C GLN A 67 0.69 -11.51 -18.41
N LYS A 68 0.91 -12.80 -18.73
CA LYS A 68 0.39 -13.42 -19.95
C LYS A 68 -1.14 -13.45 -19.96
N LEU A 69 -1.75 -13.81 -18.83
CA LEU A 69 -3.21 -13.85 -18.66
C LEU A 69 -3.84 -12.46 -18.79
N ILE A 70 -3.23 -11.42 -18.18
CA ILE A 70 -3.69 -10.02 -18.34
C ILE A 70 -3.69 -9.62 -19.82
N ARG A 71 -2.60 -9.91 -20.54
CA ARG A 71 -2.47 -9.56 -21.96
C ARG A 71 -3.46 -10.33 -22.84
N GLY A 72 -3.65 -11.62 -22.56
CA GLY A 72 -4.51 -12.52 -23.31
C GLY A 72 -6.01 -12.38 -23.01
N ALA A 73 -6.39 -11.69 -21.94
CA ALA A 73 -7.79 -11.45 -21.62
C ALA A 73 -8.48 -10.66 -22.75
N THR A 74 -9.62 -11.17 -23.23
CA THR A 74 -10.43 -10.55 -24.29
C THR A 74 -11.44 -9.55 -23.74
N SER A 75 -11.81 -9.68 -22.47
CA SER A 75 -12.72 -8.78 -21.77
C SER A 75 -12.10 -7.39 -21.53
N LEU A 76 -12.96 -6.37 -21.45
CA LEU A 76 -12.57 -5.02 -21.04
C LEU A 76 -12.01 -4.99 -19.60
N TYR A 77 -12.50 -5.89 -18.75
CA TYR A 77 -12.07 -6.05 -17.37
C TYR A 77 -11.41 -7.42 -17.17
N VAL A 78 -10.35 -7.43 -16.37
CA VAL A 78 -9.65 -8.63 -15.92
C VAL A 78 -10.02 -8.85 -14.46
N GLU A 79 -10.52 -10.03 -14.17
CA GLU A 79 -10.75 -10.47 -12.79
C GLU A 79 -9.41 -10.80 -12.12
N PHE A 80 -9.26 -10.36 -10.89
CA PHE A 80 -8.23 -10.84 -9.97
C PHE A 80 -8.89 -11.38 -8.71
N ILE A 81 -8.42 -12.52 -8.22
CA ILE A 81 -8.68 -12.96 -6.84
C ILE A 81 -7.39 -12.72 -6.05
N ILE A 82 -7.49 -11.89 -5.01
CA ILE A 82 -6.34 -11.44 -4.22
C ILE A 82 -6.55 -11.77 -2.75
N ARG A 83 -5.53 -12.31 -2.09
CA ARG A 83 -5.45 -12.26 -0.63
C ARG A 83 -4.82 -10.93 -0.23
N ARG A 84 -5.62 -10.05 0.39
CA ARG A 84 -5.25 -8.67 0.72
C ARG A 84 -4.17 -8.67 1.80
N VAL A 85 -2.98 -8.16 1.46
CA VAL A 85 -1.83 -7.96 2.35
C VAL A 85 -1.74 -8.97 3.52
N PRO A 86 -1.59 -10.29 3.25
CA PRO A 86 -1.80 -11.35 4.23
C PRO A 86 -0.87 -11.30 5.46
N PHE A 87 0.29 -10.65 5.32
CA PHE A 87 1.26 -10.48 6.40
C PHE A 87 1.25 -9.07 7.00
N GLY A 88 0.44 -8.17 6.44
CA GLY A 88 0.37 -6.79 6.88
C GLY A 88 -0.53 -6.61 8.10
N ARG A 89 -0.24 -5.57 8.88
CA ARG A 89 -1.12 -5.11 9.96
C ARG A 89 -1.43 -3.64 9.77
N VAL A 90 -2.68 -3.29 10.00
CA VAL A 90 -3.16 -1.91 9.95
C VAL A 90 -3.41 -1.42 11.36
N PHE A 91 -2.92 -0.23 11.67
CA PHE A 91 -3.20 0.46 12.91
C PHE A 91 -3.84 1.81 12.61
N ALA A 92 -4.99 2.09 13.22
CA ALA A 92 -5.54 3.42 13.35
C ALA A 92 -5.12 3.97 14.72
N ILE A 93 -4.20 4.92 14.73
CA ILE A 93 -3.59 5.45 15.94
C ILE A 93 -4.14 6.85 16.19
N ARG A 94 -4.60 7.09 17.42
CA ARG A 94 -5.02 8.42 17.88
C ARG A 94 -3.98 9.01 18.83
N ARG A 95 -3.58 10.25 18.55
CA ARG A 95 -2.80 11.12 19.43
C ARG A 95 -3.69 11.73 20.49
N ASP A 96 -3.15 11.93 21.68
CA ASP A 96 -3.83 12.62 22.77
C ASP A 96 -3.89 14.13 22.48
N THR A 97 -2.77 14.68 22.00
CA THR A 97 -2.64 16.10 21.62
C THR A 97 -2.13 16.23 20.19
N GLU A 98 -2.46 17.35 19.54
CA GLU A 98 -1.91 17.67 18.24
C GLU A 98 -0.37 17.81 18.32
N GLY A 99 0.33 17.34 17.29
CA GLY A 99 1.80 17.33 17.26
C GLY A 99 2.48 16.27 18.13
N GLN A 100 1.73 15.46 18.91
CA GLN A 100 2.31 14.38 19.70
C GLN A 100 3.01 13.35 18.79
N SER A 101 4.23 12.96 19.17
CA SER A 101 4.93 11.85 18.53
C SER A 101 4.16 10.53 18.69
N LEU A 102 4.14 9.72 17.64
CA LEU A 102 3.55 8.38 17.67
C LEU A 102 4.39 7.37 18.46
N GLY A 103 5.66 7.71 18.74
CA GLY A 103 6.64 6.80 19.35
C GLY A 103 7.20 5.75 18.40
N ILE A 104 7.08 5.94 17.09
CA ILE A 104 7.68 5.07 16.07
C ILE A 104 9.12 5.55 15.82
N ILE A 105 10.10 4.69 16.10
CA ILE A 105 11.51 4.96 15.86
C ILE A 105 11.92 4.29 14.55
N GLN A 106 12.24 5.08 13.54
CA GLN A 106 12.66 4.59 12.23
C GLN A 106 14.15 4.29 12.19
N GLU A 107 14.53 3.34 11.33
CA GLU A 107 15.92 3.12 10.96
C GLU A 107 16.37 4.22 9.99
N GLY A 108 17.02 5.26 10.53
CA GLY A 108 17.48 6.42 9.76
C GLY A 108 16.32 7.19 9.08
N ASN A 109 16.43 7.38 7.77
CA ASN A 109 15.38 8.00 6.93
C ASN A 109 14.59 6.92 6.16
N THR A 110 14.49 5.70 6.69
CA THR A 110 13.79 4.60 6.01
C THR A 110 12.37 4.39 6.54
N ALA A 111 11.59 3.57 5.81
CA ALA A 111 10.29 3.09 6.26
C ALA A 111 10.38 1.94 7.28
N GLU A 112 11.58 1.43 7.55
CA GLU A 112 11.79 0.36 8.52
C GLU A 112 11.69 0.92 9.94
N ILE A 113 10.92 0.24 10.78
CA ILE A 113 10.73 0.56 12.18
C ILE A 113 11.80 -0.21 12.96
N ARG A 114 12.73 0.53 13.55
CA ARG A 114 13.76 -0.03 14.43
C ARG A 114 13.17 -0.41 15.78
N ASP A 115 12.32 0.45 16.34
CA ASP A 115 11.77 0.27 17.67
C ASP A 115 10.48 1.08 17.89
N ILE A 116 9.75 0.74 18.95
CA ILE A 116 8.54 1.45 19.38
C ILE A 116 8.70 1.88 20.84
N VAL A 117 8.53 3.18 21.10
CA VAL A 117 8.62 3.74 22.46
C VAL A 117 7.51 3.18 23.34
N SER A 118 7.88 2.60 24.49
CA SER A 118 6.94 2.09 25.49
C SER A 118 5.93 3.16 25.94
N GLY A 119 4.66 2.79 26.03
CA GLY A 119 3.58 3.70 26.45
C GLY A 119 3.21 4.78 25.43
N SER A 120 3.86 4.84 24.27
CA SER A 120 3.53 5.77 23.19
C SER A 120 2.17 5.48 22.54
N PRO A 121 1.59 6.42 21.77
CA PRO A 121 0.36 6.16 21.03
C PRO A 121 0.41 4.89 20.18
N ALA A 122 1.51 4.62 19.46
CA ALA A 122 1.64 3.41 18.65
C ALA A 122 1.65 2.13 19.52
N ALA A 123 2.39 2.13 20.63
CA ALA A 123 2.43 0.99 21.55
C ALA A 123 1.05 0.70 22.16
N ARG A 124 0.32 1.74 22.59
CA ARG A 124 -1.02 1.59 23.20
C ARG A 124 -2.07 1.08 22.21
N HIS A 125 -1.88 1.30 20.91
CA HIS A 125 -2.73 0.74 19.85
C HIS A 125 -2.24 -0.64 19.36
N GLY A 126 -1.28 -1.26 20.05
CA GLY A 126 -0.87 -2.64 19.81
C GLY A 126 0.22 -2.83 18.74
N LEU A 127 0.87 -1.77 18.26
CA LEU A 127 2.02 -1.93 17.37
C LEU A 127 3.20 -2.50 18.17
N SER A 128 3.52 -3.77 17.92
CA SER A 128 4.66 -4.44 18.52
C SER A 128 6.00 -3.90 17.99
N PRO A 129 7.10 -3.98 18.77
CA PRO A 129 8.43 -3.59 18.28
C PRO A 129 8.93 -4.42 17.09
N ARG A 130 8.46 -5.67 16.98
CA ARG A 130 8.90 -6.63 15.95
C ARG A 130 7.73 -7.33 15.29
N ALA A 131 7.92 -7.67 14.02
CA ALA A 131 7.04 -8.50 13.21
C ALA A 131 7.50 -9.96 13.26
N GLN A 132 6.58 -10.90 13.06
CA GLN A 132 6.95 -12.28 12.72
C GLN A 132 7.38 -12.34 11.25
N THR A 133 8.39 -13.15 10.92
CA THR A 133 8.79 -13.41 9.52
C THR A 133 7.70 -14.17 8.77
N CYS A 134 7.73 -14.12 7.43
CA CYS A 134 6.72 -14.74 6.58
C CYS A 134 6.66 -16.27 6.72
N ASP A 135 7.76 -16.90 7.09
CA ASP A 135 7.84 -18.34 7.40
C ASP A 135 7.33 -18.68 8.81
N GLY A 136 7.08 -17.68 9.65
CA GLY A 136 6.63 -17.87 11.02
C GLY A 136 7.73 -18.24 12.02
N LEU A 137 8.98 -18.40 11.59
CA LEU A 137 10.03 -19.02 12.40
C LEU A 137 10.86 -18.05 13.24
N SER A 138 10.81 -16.75 12.94
CA SER A 138 11.65 -15.74 13.59
C SER A 138 10.98 -14.37 13.67
N LEU A 139 11.68 -13.40 14.26
CA LEU A 139 11.24 -12.02 14.35
C LEU A 139 12.08 -11.11 13.44
N THR A 140 11.42 -10.14 12.82
CA THR A 140 12.01 -9.15 11.93
C THR A 140 11.43 -7.76 12.20
N ASN A 141 11.97 -6.73 11.56
CA ASN A 141 11.47 -5.37 11.72
C ASN A 141 10.15 -5.18 10.96
N TRP A 142 9.30 -4.28 11.44
CA TRP A 142 8.19 -3.78 10.66
C TRP A 142 8.68 -2.80 9.59
N VAL A 143 7.99 -2.72 8.47
CA VAL A 143 8.21 -1.72 7.43
C VAL A 143 6.90 -1.04 7.08
N LEU A 144 6.88 0.28 7.16
CA LEU A 144 5.74 1.09 6.71
C LEU A 144 5.59 0.96 5.19
N THR A 145 4.38 0.67 4.76
CA THR A 145 4.03 0.55 3.33
C THR A 145 2.89 1.47 2.93
N GLU A 146 2.06 1.91 3.87
CA GLU A 146 1.06 2.96 3.66
C GLU A 146 0.93 3.85 4.90
N ILE A 147 0.62 5.12 4.67
CA ILE A 147 0.26 6.10 5.71
C ILE A 147 -0.98 6.86 5.23
N ASN A 148 -2.03 6.91 6.04
CA ASN A 148 -3.32 7.56 5.74
C ASN A 148 -3.92 7.08 4.41
N GLY A 149 -3.87 5.76 4.17
CA GLY A 149 -4.34 5.13 2.94
C GLY A 149 -3.57 5.51 1.67
N ARG A 150 -2.40 6.14 1.81
CA ARG A 150 -1.50 6.47 0.70
C ARG A 150 -0.29 5.54 0.70
N PRO A 151 -0.06 4.78 -0.39
CA PRO A 151 1.11 3.93 -0.48
C PRO A 151 2.40 4.74 -0.45
N LEU A 152 3.41 4.14 0.17
CA LEU A 152 4.79 4.59 0.16
C LEU A 152 5.51 3.95 -1.01
N ASN A 153 6.36 4.71 -1.68
CA ASN A 153 7.24 4.17 -2.70
C ASN A 153 8.27 3.24 -2.03
N LEU A 154 8.41 1.98 -2.46
CA LEU A 154 9.41 1.07 -1.90
C LEU A 154 10.87 1.55 -2.10
N PHE A 155 11.08 2.48 -3.02
CA PHE A 155 12.33 3.21 -3.27
C PHE A 155 12.16 4.71 -3.00
N PHE A 156 11.45 5.06 -1.93
CA PHE A 156 11.30 6.43 -1.44
C PHE A 156 12.67 7.13 -1.37
N LYS A 157 12.64 8.44 -1.52
CA LYS A 157 13.81 9.32 -1.39
C LYS A 157 13.51 10.32 -0.28
N ASP A 158 14.56 10.91 0.27
CA ASP A 158 14.46 12.04 1.18
C ASP A 158 13.70 11.71 2.48
N ALA A 159 13.02 12.68 3.08
CA ALA A 159 12.34 12.56 4.37
C ALA A 159 10.84 12.18 4.27
N GLU A 160 10.38 11.71 3.11
CA GLU A 160 8.95 11.50 2.79
C GLU A 160 8.18 10.73 3.88
N VAL A 161 8.76 9.64 4.40
CA VAL A 161 8.09 8.81 5.41
C VAL A 161 7.93 9.58 6.73
N ARG A 162 8.97 10.29 7.16
CA ARG A 162 8.95 11.12 8.37
C ARG A 162 7.91 12.23 8.25
N ASP A 163 7.88 12.91 7.12
CA ASP A 163 6.96 14.02 6.88
C ASP A 163 5.50 13.54 6.90
N ARG A 164 5.22 12.37 6.32
CA ARG A 164 3.88 11.77 6.36
C ARG A 164 3.47 11.29 7.74
N LEU A 165 4.40 10.75 8.55
CA LEU A 165 4.11 10.38 9.94
C LEU A 165 3.80 11.60 10.80
N ASN A 166 4.47 12.72 10.54
CA ASN A 166 4.29 13.99 11.25
C ASN A 166 3.17 14.86 10.68
N ALA A 167 2.34 14.33 9.77
CA ALA A 167 1.20 15.05 9.22
C ALA A 167 0.26 15.53 10.34
N VAL A 168 -0.32 16.72 10.12
CA VAL A 168 -1.24 17.41 11.03
C VAL A 168 -2.48 16.54 11.31
N GLY A 169 -3.04 16.70 12.50
CA GLY A 169 -4.21 15.96 12.96
C GLY A 169 -3.89 14.91 14.04
N ARG A 170 -4.94 14.52 14.75
CA ARG A 170 -4.83 13.56 15.86
C ARG A 170 -4.93 12.12 15.42
N GLU A 171 -5.48 11.84 14.25
CA GLU A 171 -5.65 10.48 13.75
C GLU A 171 -4.67 10.18 12.62
N ILE A 172 -4.11 8.99 12.64
CA ILE A 172 -3.25 8.49 11.58
C ILE A 172 -3.50 6.99 11.37
N SER A 173 -3.63 6.57 10.12
CA SER A 173 -3.62 5.14 9.78
C SER A 173 -2.27 4.75 9.20
N ILE A 174 -1.75 3.59 9.59
CA ILE A 174 -0.53 3.03 9.03
C ILE A 174 -0.75 1.57 8.64
N LEU A 175 -0.16 1.16 7.51
CA LEU A 175 -0.01 -0.24 7.14
C LEU A 175 1.47 -0.62 7.27
N VAL A 176 1.75 -1.60 8.13
CA VAL A 176 3.08 -2.17 8.32
C VAL A 176 3.14 -3.60 7.81
N GLN A 177 4.28 -4.00 7.28
CA GLN A 177 4.53 -5.36 6.77
C GLN A 177 5.91 -5.86 7.25
N PRO A 178 6.11 -7.18 7.38
CA PRO A 178 7.41 -7.74 7.77
C PRO A 178 8.53 -7.34 6.81
N PHE A 179 9.70 -7.03 7.36
CA PHE A 179 10.85 -6.56 6.57
C PHE A 179 11.34 -7.60 5.56
N ASP A 180 11.32 -8.89 5.90
CA ASP A 180 11.72 -9.98 5.00
C ASP A 180 10.85 -10.04 3.74
N LEU A 181 9.53 -9.81 3.87
CA LEU A 181 8.61 -9.66 2.75
C LEU A 181 9.04 -8.49 1.86
N VAL A 182 9.06 -7.28 2.45
CA VAL A 182 9.31 -6.04 1.71
C VAL A 182 10.70 -6.06 1.06
N ARG A 183 11.69 -6.65 1.72
CA ARG A 183 13.05 -6.85 1.19
C ARG A 183 13.03 -7.74 -0.05
N HIS A 184 12.31 -8.86 -0.04
CA HIS A 184 12.19 -9.74 -1.21
C HIS A 184 11.45 -9.05 -2.37
N LEU A 185 10.33 -8.37 -2.10
CA LEU A 185 9.61 -7.60 -3.12
C LEU A 185 10.52 -6.56 -3.77
N LYS A 186 11.28 -5.81 -2.96
CA LYS A 186 12.27 -4.83 -3.45
C LYS A 186 13.37 -5.47 -4.28
N LYS A 187 13.88 -6.63 -3.87
CA LYS A 187 14.93 -7.37 -4.61
C LYS A 187 14.43 -7.79 -5.99
N GLN A 188 13.24 -8.38 -6.07
CA GLN A 188 12.63 -8.80 -7.34
C GLN A 188 12.31 -7.62 -8.25
N LEU A 189 11.76 -6.53 -7.71
CA LEU A 189 11.55 -5.30 -8.47
C LEU A 189 12.85 -4.75 -9.06
N LYS A 190 13.95 -4.77 -8.32
CA LYS A 190 15.27 -4.36 -8.85
C LYS A 190 15.74 -5.28 -9.97
N ALA A 191 15.49 -6.59 -9.89
CA ALA A 191 15.85 -7.55 -10.93
C ALA A 191 15.10 -7.29 -12.23
N ILE A 192 13.78 -7.09 -12.17
CA ILE A 192 12.94 -6.73 -13.33
C ILE A 192 13.46 -5.43 -13.97
N ARG A 193 13.86 -4.44 -13.16
CA ARG A 193 14.46 -3.18 -13.62
C ARG A 193 15.84 -3.36 -14.25
N GLY A 194 16.63 -4.33 -13.79
CA GLY A 194 17.96 -4.64 -14.31
C GLY A 194 17.90 -5.27 -15.70
N THR A 195 16.99 -6.21 -15.92
CA THR A 195 16.77 -6.87 -17.21
C THR A 195 16.32 -5.87 -18.29
N LEU A 196 15.56 -4.84 -17.92
CA LEU A 196 15.15 -3.75 -18.82
C LEU A 196 16.28 -2.76 -19.17
N ARG A 197 17.42 -2.76 -18.46
CA ARG A 197 18.58 -1.88 -18.75
C ARG A 197 19.45 -2.39 -19.91
N GLY A 198 19.35 -3.66 -20.27
CA GLY A 198 20.05 -4.24 -21.42
C GLY A 198 19.42 -3.90 -22.78
N GLY A 199 18.17 -3.42 -22.80
CA GLY A 199 17.45 -3.05 -24.01
C GLY A 199 17.02 -1.58 -24.00
N ASN A 200 17.71 -0.75 -24.77
CA ASN A 200 17.35 0.62 -25.15
C ASN A 200 17.29 1.69 -24.03
N ARG A 201 18.33 2.53 -23.97
CA ARG A 201 18.58 3.57 -22.95
C ARG A 201 17.53 4.70 -22.88
N GLY A 202 16.57 4.78 -23.81
CA GLY A 202 15.53 5.83 -23.84
C GLY A 202 14.31 5.58 -22.94
N LEU A 203 13.99 4.32 -22.62
CA LEU A 203 12.78 3.97 -21.86
C LEU A 203 12.94 4.14 -20.34
N LEU A 204 14.17 4.14 -19.83
CA LEU A 204 14.45 4.19 -18.38
C LEU A 204 14.05 5.54 -17.74
N VAL A 205 14.20 6.66 -18.47
CA VAL A 205 13.87 8.01 -18.00
C VAL A 205 12.34 8.23 -17.99
N LEU A 206 11.62 7.61 -18.93
CA LEU A 206 10.15 7.62 -18.96
C LEU A 206 9.56 6.69 -17.89
N TRP A 207 10.15 5.51 -17.67
CA TRP A 207 9.73 4.59 -16.60
C TRP A 207 9.93 5.17 -15.20
N TYR A 208 11.03 5.88 -14.95
CA TYR A 208 11.24 6.59 -13.69
C TYR A 208 10.27 7.76 -13.52
N ARG A 209 10.00 8.54 -14.57
CA ARG A 209 9.06 9.68 -14.51
C ARG A 209 7.60 9.26 -14.35
N ALA A 210 7.20 8.04 -14.72
CA ALA A 210 5.86 7.50 -14.47
C ALA A 210 5.67 6.94 -13.04
N TRP A 211 6.76 6.52 -12.40
CA TRP A 211 6.81 5.99 -11.02
C TRP A 211 7.19 7.03 -9.96
N ASP A 212 7.74 8.18 -10.37
CA ASP A 212 8.11 9.25 -9.45
C ASP A 212 6.84 9.83 -8.80
N LEU A 213 6.75 9.93 -7.48
CA LEU A 213 5.61 10.52 -6.77
C LEU A 213 5.76 12.05 -6.60
N LYS A 214 6.76 12.65 -7.25
CA LYS A 214 7.27 14.00 -6.98
C LYS A 214 6.38 15.22 -7.27
N ARG A 215 5.06 15.09 -7.42
CA ARG A 215 4.18 16.28 -7.34
C ARG A 215 2.90 15.94 -6.59
N PRO A 216 2.53 16.69 -5.54
CA PRO A 216 1.17 16.62 -5.02
C PRO A 216 0.21 16.93 -6.15
N ILE A 217 -0.88 16.17 -6.23
CA ILE A 217 -2.06 16.60 -6.99
C ILE A 217 -2.60 17.81 -6.22
N HIS A 218 -2.08 19.01 -6.53
CA HIS A 218 -2.85 20.21 -6.25
C HIS A 218 -4.04 20.15 -7.20
N SER A 219 -5.20 19.77 -6.67
CA SER A 219 -6.46 20.21 -7.25
C SER A 219 -6.39 21.74 -7.26
N HIS A 220 -6.19 22.32 -8.44
CA HIS A 220 -6.43 23.73 -8.66
C HIS A 220 -7.96 23.93 -8.55
N VAL A 221 -8.44 24.03 -7.32
CA VAL A 221 -9.70 24.71 -7.05
C VAL A 221 -9.31 26.18 -7.07
N GLN A 222 -9.60 26.86 -8.19
CA GLN A 222 -9.61 28.32 -8.17
C GLN A 222 -10.66 28.74 -7.14
N PRO A 223 -10.33 29.56 -6.13
CA PRO A 223 -11.34 30.13 -5.27
C PRO A 223 -12.10 31.17 -6.08
N THR A 224 -13.24 30.80 -6.63
CA THR A 224 -14.27 31.78 -6.97
C THR A 224 -14.79 32.32 -5.65
N HIS A 225 -14.34 33.52 -5.29
CA HIS A 225 -14.93 34.33 -4.23
C HIS A 225 -16.44 34.49 -4.51
N GLN A 226 -17.27 33.75 -3.77
CA GLN A 226 -18.64 34.16 -3.47
C GLN A 226 -18.74 34.30 -1.95
N PRO A 227 -19.07 35.50 -1.44
CA PRO A 227 -19.17 35.70 0.00
C PRO A 227 -20.50 35.13 0.50
N GLY A 228 -20.42 34.25 1.50
CA GLY A 228 -21.52 33.96 2.41
C GLY A 228 -21.96 32.50 2.45
N PHE A 229 -21.17 31.62 3.09
CA PHE A 229 -21.66 30.46 3.84
C PHE A 229 -20.56 30.05 4.87
N PRO A 230 -20.92 29.66 6.11
CA PRO A 230 -19.94 29.39 7.17
C PRO A 230 -19.18 28.08 6.91
N SER A 231 -17.90 28.07 7.30
CA SER A 231 -16.87 27.12 6.85
C SER A 231 -16.55 26.00 7.85
N GLU A 232 -17.53 25.33 8.43
CA GLU A 232 -17.26 24.28 9.44
C GLU A 232 -17.41 22.81 8.96
N ASP A 233 -17.98 22.54 7.78
CA ASP A 233 -18.38 21.16 7.42
C ASP A 233 -17.44 20.38 6.46
N LEU A 234 -16.27 20.91 6.09
CA LEU A 234 -15.41 20.28 5.05
C LEU A 234 -14.28 19.39 5.57
N ILE A 235 -14.04 19.35 6.88
CA ILE A 235 -12.97 18.52 7.48
C ILE A 235 -13.44 17.07 7.74
N ASP A 236 -14.75 16.81 7.76
CA ASP A 236 -15.27 15.49 8.14
C ASP A 236 -15.32 14.46 7.01
N ILE A 237 -15.31 14.85 5.73
CA ILE A 237 -15.57 13.88 4.65
C ILE A 237 -14.35 13.00 4.34
N VAL A 238 -13.12 13.53 4.42
CA VAL A 238 -11.90 12.77 4.10
C VAL A 238 -11.54 11.79 5.22
N THR A 239 -11.77 12.18 6.48
CA THR A 239 -11.56 11.33 7.67
C THR A 239 -12.63 10.25 7.77
N THR A 240 -13.89 10.58 7.46
CA THR A 240 -15.00 9.60 7.47
C THR A 240 -14.82 8.52 6.40
N VAL A 241 -14.32 8.85 5.19
CA VAL A 241 -14.09 7.82 4.17
C VAL A 241 -12.94 6.87 4.55
N ALA A 242 -11.91 7.35 5.26
CA ALA A 242 -10.83 6.50 5.77
C ALA A 242 -11.32 5.62 6.94
N LEU A 243 -12.10 6.17 7.87
CA LEU A 243 -12.67 5.44 9.01
C LEU A 243 -13.73 4.42 8.58
N VAL A 244 -14.58 4.73 7.59
CA VAL A 244 -15.54 3.76 7.01
C VAL A 244 -14.81 2.62 6.28
N ARG A 245 -13.64 2.89 5.68
CA ARG A 245 -12.79 1.86 5.04
C ARG A 245 -12.20 0.87 6.03
N TYR A 246 -11.88 1.31 7.25
CA TYR A 246 -11.33 0.46 8.31
C TYR A 246 -12.38 -0.11 9.26
N SER A 247 -13.56 0.51 9.38
CA SER A 247 -14.68 -0.04 10.16
C SER A 247 -15.15 -1.39 9.58
N LEU A 248 -15.06 -1.58 8.25
CA LEU A 248 -15.28 -2.89 7.62
C LEU A 248 -14.18 -3.93 7.91
N ILE A 249 -12.99 -3.51 8.34
CA ILE A 249 -11.87 -4.40 8.69
C ILE A 249 -11.91 -4.75 10.18
N LEU A 250 -12.22 -3.78 11.05
CA LEU A 250 -12.29 -3.98 12.50
C LEU A 250 -13.57 -4.69 12.97
N HIS A 251 -14.71 -4.53 12.29
CA HIS A 251 -15.93 -5.26 12.66
C HIS A 251 -15.85 -6.79 12.44
N LEU A 252 -14.87 -7.26 11.67
CA LEU A 252 -14.68 -8.69 11.37
C LEU A 252 -13.75 -9.42 12.37
N GLU A 253 -12.97 -8.72 13.18
CA GLU A 253 -12.18 -9.35 14.26
C GLU A 253 -13.00 -9.59 15.54
N VAL A 254 -14.11 -8.86 15.74
CA VAL A 254 -14.92 -8.97 16.97
C VAL A 254 -15.96 -10.10 16.91
N PHE A 255 -16.35 -10.58 15.73
CA PHE A 255 -17.36 -11.66 15.58
C PHE A 255 -16.79 -13.07 15.37
N GLY A 256 -15.46 -13.25 15.48
CA GLY A 256 -14.80 -14.55 15.31
C GLY A 256 -14.72 -15.42 16.58
N SER A 257 -15.35 -14.99 17.68
CA SER A 257 -15.28 -15.69 18.98
C SER A 257 -16.66 -15.80 19.62
N PHE A 258 -17.65 -16.41 18.97
CA PHE A 258 -18.75 -17.11 19.66
C PHE A 258 -19.39 -18.12 18.69
N THR A 259 -19.49 -19.36 19.20
CA THR A 259 -19.99 -20.63 18.63
C THR A 259 -19.15 -21.32 17.57
#